data_AF-A0A803Q4C7-F1
#
_entry.id   AF-A0A803Q4C7-F1
#
_cell.length_a   1.000
_cell.length_b   1.000
_cell.length_c   1.000
_cell.angle_alpha   90.00
_cell.angle_beta   90.00
_cell.angle_gamma   90.00
#
_symmetry.space_group_name_H-M   'P 1'
#
loop_
_entity.id
_entity.type
_entity.pdbx_description
1 polymer ?
#
loop_
_entity_poly.entity_id
_entity_poly.type
_entity_poly.pdbx_seq_one_letter_code
_entity_poly.pdbx_strand_id
1 'polypeptide(L)'
;MGGNDYDVVKLHGHWASPFSTRVLWALNLKKVPYEFIAEDLPNKSELLLQYNPVHKKIPVLVHGGKPICESMVIIEYIEETWPQSPSLLPKDPYERAIIRFWVHFVELKGPSIWMVFRTFGEEQEKAKKESVEMLRRIEEFCVEKINNNTNNKFFGGEEIGILDIALGGMIVEWQPTTKAMTTPPPTRLRVFDGASYTTGFWVDEASCFVFEVGARCSRHRI
;
A
#
# COMPACT_ATOMS: atom_id res chain seq x y z
N MET A 1 -37.34 1.51 2.27
CA MET A 1 -36.54 2.34 1.34
C MET A 1 -35.48 1.42 0.77
N GLY A 2 -35.66 0.93 -0.47
CA GLY A 2 -34.74 0.00 -1.09
C GLY A 2 -33.46 0.72 -1.48
N GLY A 3 -32.35 0.42 -0.81
CA GLY A 3 -31.04 0.84 -1.28
C GLY A 3 -30.77 0.17 -2.62
N ASN A 4 -30.32 0.94 -3.61
CA ASN A 4 -29.89 0.38 -4.88
C ASN A 4 -28.70 -0.54 -4.61
N ASP A 5 -28.88 -1.85 -4.75
CA ASP A 5 -27.82 -2.87 -4.66
C ASP A 5 -26.67 -2.62 -5.67
N TYR A 6 -26.89 -1.71 -6.62
CA TYR A 6 -25.95 -1.32 -7.68
C TYR A 6 -24.69 -0.57 -7.20
N ASP A 7 -24.70 0.01 -5.99
CA ASP A 7 -23.55 0.78 -5.44
C ASP A 7 -22.85 0.08 -4.27
N VAL A 8 -23.23 -1.16 -3.92
CA VAL A 8 -22.63 -1.87 -2.79
C VAL A 8 -21.22 -2.32 -3.16
N VAL A 9 -20.24 -1.90 -2.35
CA VAL A 9 -18.84 -2.29 -2.47
C VAL A 9 -18.48 -3.30 -1.38
N LYS A 10 -17.95 -4.45 -1.78
CA LYS A 10 -17.44 -5.49 -0.87
C LYS A 10 -15.99 -5.82 -1.21
N LEU A 11 -15.16 -6.03 -0.21
CA LEU A 11 -13.78 -6.44 -0.39
C LEU A 11 -13.57 -7.80 0.28
N HIS A 12 -13.39 -8.84 -0.54
CA HIS A 12 -12.92 -10.15 -0.07
C HIS A 12 -11.40 -10.08 0.11
N GLY A 13 -10.94 -10.27 1.33
CA GLY A 13 -9.52 -10.09 1.66
C GLY A 13 -9.11 -10.75 2.97
N HIS A 14 -7.84 -10.59 3.30
CA HIS A 14 -7.27 -11.02 4.58
C HIS A 14 -6.50 -9.86 5.19
N TRP A 15 -6.67 -9.62 6.48
CA TRP A 15 -6.14 -8.43 7.17
C TRP A 15 -4.60 -8.37 7.14
N ALA A 16 -3.93 -9.53 7.13
CA ALA A 16 -2.48 -9.68 6.99
C ALA A 16 -2.07 -10.03 5.56
N SER A 17 -2.81 -9.56 4.56
CA SER A 17 -2.38 -9.61 3.17
C SER A 17 -2.01 -8.21 2.70
N PRO A 18 -0.78 -8.00 2.19
CA PRO A 18 -0.35 -6.67 1.80
C PRO A 18 -1.08 -6.21 0.54
N PHE A 19 -1.50 -7.16 -0.30
CA PHE A 19 -2.36 -6.91 -1.44
C PHE A 19 -3.76 -6.44 -1.03
N SER A 20 -4.31 -6.96 0.07
CA SER A 20 -5.60 -6.48 0.60
C SER A 20 -5.45 -5.11 1.25
N THR A 21 -4.36 -4.89 2.00
CA THR A 21 -4.02 -3.61 2.62
C THR A 21 -3.95 -2.47 1.61
N ARG A 22 -3.35 -2.71 0.43
CA ARG A 22 -3.33 -1.75 -0.69
C ARG A 22 -4.73 -1.26 -1.06
N VAL A 23 -5.67 -2.19 -1.23
CA VAL A 23 -7.06 -1.87 -1.61
C VAL A 23 -7.79 -1.15 -0.46
N LEU A 24 -7.59 -1.59 0.78
CA LEU A 24 -8.15 -0.93 1.96
C LEU A 24 -7.71 0.53 2.05
N TRP A 25 -6.43 0.82 1.82
CA TRP A 25 -5.93 2.20 1.79
C TRP A 25 -6.55 3.02 0.66
N ALA A 26 -6.63 2.47 -0.55
CA ALA A 26 -7.25 3.18 -1.67
C ALA A 26 -8.72 3.52 -1.37
N LEU A 27 -9.52 2.56 -0.87
CA LEU A 27 -10.90 2.79 -0.48
C LEU A 27 -11.02 3.86 0.62
N ASN A 28 -10.15 3.80 1.64
CA ASN A 28 -10.14 4.77 2.74
C ASN A 28 -9.75 6.18 2.29
N LEU A 29 -8.70 6.33 1.47
CA LEU A 29 -8.26 7.62 0.91
C LEU A 29 -9.34 8.24 0.02
N LYS A 30 -10.02 7.39 -0.76
CA LYS A 30 -11.13 7.77 -1.64
C LYS A 30 -12.46 7.95 -0.90
N LYS A 31 -12.50 7.63 0.40
CA LYS A 31 -13.69 7.70 1.26
C LYS A 31 -14.86 6.88 0.72
N VAL A 32 -14.57 5.74 0.09
CA VAL A 32 -15.57 4.81 -0.44
C VAL A 32 -16.04 3.91 0.72
N PRO A 33 -17.34 3.85 1.05
CA PRO A 33 -17.84 2.90 2.03
C PRO A 33 -17.79 1.48 1.46
N TYR A 34 -17.37 0.51 2.26
CA TYR A 34 -17.28 -0.89 1.86
C TYR A 34 -17.57 -1.85 3.01
N GLU A 35 -18.00 -3.06 2.67
CA GLU A 35 -18.03 -4.22 3.55
C GLU A 35 -16.74 -5.04 3.37
N PHE A 36 -16.00 -5.30 4.46
CA PHE A 36 -14.84 -6.19 4.42
C PHE A 36 -15.25 -7.63 4.75
N ILE A 37 -15.05 -8.55 3.81
CA ILE A 37 -15.32 -9.97 3.97
C ILE A 37 -13.99 -10.68 4.17
N ALA A 38 -13.76 -11.17 5.39
CA ALA A 38 -12.55 -11.89 5.74
C ALA A 38 -12.56 -13.30 5.12
N GLU A 39 -11.49 -13.63 4.39
CA GLU A 39 -11.29 -14.93 3.75
C GLU A 39 -10.32 -15.80 4.55
N ASP A 40 -10.65 -17.09 4.70
CA ASP A 40 -9.73 -18.11 5.21
C ASP A 40 -8.81 -18.58 4.06
N LEU A 41 -7.50 -18.31 4.16
CA LEU A 41 -6.56 -18.59 3.08
C LEU A 41 -6.30 -20.10 2.87
N PRO A 42 -6.17 -20.91 3.94
CA PRO A 42 -6.27 -22.36 3.85
C PRO A 42 -7.57 -22.89 3.24
N ASN A 43 -8.73 -22.33 3.62
CA ASN A 43 -10.06 -22.80 3.19
C ASN A 43 -10.89 -21.69 2.57
N LYS A 44 -10.55 -21.32 1.34
CA LYS A 44 -11.16 -20.20 0.61
C LYS A 44 -12.66 -20.40 0.38
N SER A 45 -13.43 -19.31 0.47
CA SER A 45 -14.87 -19.35 0.23
C SER A 45 -15.20 -19.72 -1.23
N GLU A 46 -16.35 -20.36 -1.44
CA GLU A 46 -16.84 -20.67 -2.80
C GLU A 46 -17.03 -19.39 -3.62
N LEU A 47 -17.50 -18.31 -2.99
CA LEU A 47 -17.67 -17.01 -3.64
C LEU A 47 -16.33 -16.46 -4.15
N LEU A 48 -15.27 -16.50 -3.34
CA LEU A 48 -13.94 -16.07 -3.79
C LEU A 48 -13.46 -16.88 -5.01
N LEU A 49 -13.67 -18.19 -4.99
CA LEU A 49 -13.29 -19.08 -6.08
C LEU A 49 -14.12 -18.82 -7.35
N GLN A 50 -15.38 -18.45 -7.21
CA GLN A 50 -16.26 -18.05 -8.32
C GLN A 50 -15.88 -16.68 -8.88
N TYR A 51 -15.53 -15.72 -8.03
CA TYR A 51 -15.18 -14.37 -8.45
C TYR A 51 -13.80 -14.28 -9.10
N ASN A 52 -12.82 -15.08 -8.62
CA ASN A 52 -11.49 -15.18 -9.20
C ASN A 52 -11.16 -16.63 -9.61
N PRO A 53 -11.79 -17.15 -10.68
CA PRO A 53 -11.60 -18.55 -11.09
C PRO A 53 -10.20 -18.82 -11.64
N VAL A 54 -9.52 -17.78 -12.14
CA VAL A 54 -8.19 -17.88 -12.77
C VAL A 54 -7.10 -18.05 -11.72
N HIS A 55 -6.98 -17.11 -10.77
CA HIS A 55 -5.91 -17.14 -9.79
C HIS A 55 -6.33 -17.66 -8.42
N LYS A 56 -7.64 -17.60 -8.10
CA LYS A 56 -8.19 -18.03 -6.80
C LYS A 56 -7.49 -17.32 -5.64
N LYS A 57 -7.18 -16.03 -5.81
CA LYS A 57 -6.42 -15.20 -4.87
C LYS A 57 -7.25 -13.99 -4.43
N ILE A 58 -6.93 -13.51 -3.24
CA ILE A 58 -7.34 -12.19 -2.72
C ILE A 58 -6.30 -11.11 -3.08
N PRO A 59 -6.68 -9.82 -3.04
CA PRO A 59 -8.03 -9.30 -2.83
C PRO A 59 -8.94 -9.49 -4.06
N VAL A 60 -10.25 -9.50 -3.80
CA VAL A 60 -11.29 -9.32 -4.83
C VAL A 60 -12.24 -8.22 -4.36
N LEU A 61 -12.39 -7.17 -5.16
CA LEU A 61 -13.41 -6.14 -4.94
C LEU A 61 -14.67 -6.55 -5.71
N VAL A 62 -15.84 -6.47 -5.09
CA VAL A 62 -17.13 -6.67 -5.75
C VAL A 62 -17.90 -5.37 -5.66
N HIS A 63 -18.18 -4.75 -6.80
CA HIS A 63 -18.96 -3.51 -6.88
C HIS A 63 -20.25 -3.76 -7.67
N GLY A 64 -21.40 -3.61 -7.02
CA GLY A 64 -22.71 -3.87 -7.65
C GLY A 64 -22.82 -5.29 -8.20
N GLY A 65 -22.27 -6.27 -7.48
CA GLY A 65 -22.24 -7.69 -7.87
C GLY A 65 -21.19 -8.05 -8.94
N LYS A 66 -20.37 -7.10 -9.40
CA LYS A 66 -19.33 -7.34 -10.42
C LYS A 66 -17.97 -7.49 -9.74
N PRO A 67 -17.29 -8.64 -9.87
CA PRO A 67 -15.97 -8.84 -9.27
C PRO A 67 -14.85 -8.20 -10.10
N ILE A 68 -13.86 -7.64 -9.40
CA ILE A 68 -12.60 -7.09 -9.92
C ILE A 68 -11.46 -7.74 -9.12
N CYS A 69 -10.50 -8.32 -9.82
CA CYS A 69 -9.36 -9.04 -9.24
C CYS A 69 -8.06 -8.26 -9.41
N GLU A 70 -7.02 -8.68 -8.68
CA GLU A 70 -5.67 -8.09 -8.66
C GLU A 70 -5.60 -6.71 -8.01
N SER A 71 -4.76 -6.56 -6.97
CA SER A 71 -4.79 -5.35 -6.12
C SER A 71 -4.58 -4.05 -6.90
N MET A 72 -3.65 -4.03 -7.86
CA MET A 72 -3.36 -2.81 -8.63
C MET A 72 -4.42 -2.50 -9.68
N VAL A 73 -5.05 -3.53 -10.25
CA VAL A 73 -6.20 -3.35 -11.17
C VAL A 73 -7.40 -2.81 -10.39
N ILE A 74 -7.65 -3.32 -9.18
CA ILE A 74 -8.68 -2.80 -8.28
C ILE A 74 -8.42 -1.33 -7.93
N ILE A 75 -7.18 -0.93 -7.67
CA ILE A 75 -6.86 0.48 -7.34
C ILE A 75 -7.09 1.40 -8.54
N GLU A 76 -6.70 0.99 -9.75
CA GLU A 76 -7.00 1.75 -10.97
C GLU A 76 -8.52 1.87 -11.19
N TYR A 77 -9.28 0.79 -10.95
CA TYR A 77 -10.74 0.83 -10.98
C TYR A 77 -11.33 1.82 -9.98
N ILE A 78 -10.81 1.84 -8.74
CA ILE A 78 -11.24 2.80 -7.70
C ILE A 78 -10.93 4.24 -8.14
N GLU A 79 -9.75 4.48 -8.70
CA GLU A 79 -9.32 5.79 -9.20
C GLU A 79 -10.28 6.32 -10.28
N GLU A 80 -10.69 5.46 -11.22
CA GLU A 80 -11.59 5.82 -12.32
C GLU A 80 -13.05 5.94 -11.90
N THR A 81 -13.49 5.17 -10.90
CA THR A 81 -14.91 5.10 -10.47
C THR A 81 -15.29 6.26 -9.53
N TRP A 82 -14.37 6.72 -8.68
CA TRP A 82 -14.64 7.79 -7.70
C TRP A 82 -13.68 9.01 -7.86
N PRO A 83 -13.72 9.72 -9.01
CA PRO A 83 -12.79 10.81 -9.32
C PRO A 83 -12.98 12.08 -8.48
N GLN A 84 -14.10 12.21 -7.75
CA GLN A 84 -14.42 13.36 -6.90
C GLN A 84 -13.62 13.44 -5.59
N SER A 85 -12.90 12.37 -5.26
CA SER A 85 -12.03 12.28 -4.07
C SER A 85 -10.57 12.49 -4.48
N PRO A 86 -9.63 12.75 -3.53
CA PRO A 86 -8.24 13.04 -3.86
C PRO A 86 -7.65 12.02 -4.83
N SER A 87 -6.96 12.53 -5.86
CA SER A 87 -6.44 11.75 -6.98
C SER A 87 -5.22 10.94 -6.54
N LEU A 88 -5.21 9.63 -6.79
CA LEU A 88 -4.03 8.78 -6.49
C LEU A 88 -2.98 8.87 -7.60
N LEU A 89 -3.33 9.48 -8.73
CA LEU A 89 -2.48 9.67 -9.88
C LEU A 89 -2.38 11.14 -10.26
N PRO A 90 -1.26 11.58 -10.89
CA PRO A 90 -1.18 12.89 -11.52
C PRO A 90 -2.27 13.09 -12.59
N LYS A 91 -2.61 14.35 -12.89
CA LYS A 91 -3.55 14.67 -13.98
C LYS A 91 -2.90 14.57 -15.36
N ASP A 92 -1.62 14.93 -15.45
CA ASP A 92 -0.89 14.91 -16.71
C ASP A 92 -0.64 13.47 -17.19
N PRO A 93 -0.96 13.13 -18.46
CA PRO A 93 -0.81 11.76 -18.97
C PRO A 93 0.62 11.23 -18.96
N TYR A 94 1.62 12.09 -19.20
CA TYR A 94 3.03 11.69 -19.19
C TYR A 94 3.45 11.36 -17.75
N GLU A 95 3.09 12.21 -16.80
CA GLU A 95 3.35 11.96 -15.38
C GLU A 95 2.67 10.68 -14.86
N ARG A 96 1.43 10.41 -15.29
CA ARG A 96 0.77 9.12 -15.00
C ARG A 96 1.55 7.93 -15.53
N ALA A 97 2.09 8.03 -16.75
CA ALA A 97 2.87 6.95 -17.36
C ALA A 97 4.17 6.69 -16.58
N ILE A 98 4.86 7.74 -16.14
CA ILE A 98 6.05 7.64 -15.29
C ILE A 98 5.73 6.95 -13.96
N ILE A 99 4.66 7.37 -13.27
CA ILE A 99 4.25 6.73 -12.00
C ILE A 99 3.88 5.26 -12.21
N ARG A 100 3.14 4.93 -13.28
CA ARG A 100 2.78 3.54 -13.60
C ARG A 100 3.99 2.67 -13.92
N PHE A 101 5.02 3.22 -14.55
CA PHE A 101 6.29 2.51 -14.74
C PHE A 101 6.91 2.11 -13.39
N TRP A 102 6.96 3.03 -12.43
CA TRP A 102 7.52 2.75 -11.10
C TRP A 102 6.65 1.79 -10.27
N VAL A 103 5.33 1.88 -10.39
CA VAL A 103 4.42 0.86 -9.83
C VAL A 103 4.73 -0.52 -10.41
N HIS A 104 4.89 -0.62 -11.73
CA HIS A 104 5.23 -1.89 -12.37
C HIS A 104 6.61 -2.41 -11.93
N PHE A 105 7.60 -1.51 -11.79
CA PHE A 105 8.91 -1.86 -11.25
C PHE A 105 8.81 -2.44 -9.84
N VAL A 106 8.00 -1.84 -8.96
CA VAL A 106 7.72 -2.35 -7.61
C VAL A 106 7.04 -3.72 -7.67
N GLU A 107 6.07 -3.94 -8.56
CA GLU A 107 5.40 -5.25 -8.68
C GLU A 107 6.36 -6.34 -9.16
N LEU A 108 7.29 -6.02 -10.07
CA LEU A 108 8.29 -6.96 -10.57
C LEU A 108 9.35 -7.30 -9.52
N LYS A 109 9.79 -6.32 -8.73
CA LYS A 109 10.90 -6.47 -7.78
C LYS A 109 10.43 -6.78 -6.36
N GLY A 110 9.20 -6.43 -6.02
CA GLY A 110 8.57 -6.67 -4.71
C GLY A 110 8.64 -8.12 -4.22
N PRO A 111 8.55 -9.16 -5.06
CA PRO A 111 8.75 -10.53 -4.60
C PRO A 111 10.11 -10.78 -3.91
N SER A 112 11.17 -10.05 -4.25
CA SER A 112 12.48 -10.18 -3.58
C SER A 112 12.41 -9.85 -2.09
N ILE A 113 11.59 -8.86 -1.70
CA ILE A 113 11.33 -8.48 -0.31
C ILE A 113 10.77 -9.66 0.48
N TRP A 114 9.86 -10.43 -0.12
CA TRP A 114 9.30 -11.61 0.53
C TRP A 114 10.32 -12.74 0.67
N MET A 115 11.18 -12.91 -0.33
CA MET A 115 12.20 -13.96 -0.31
C MET A 115 13.19 -13.76 0.84
N VAL A 116 13.50 -12.52 1.23
CA VAL A 116 14.33 -12.22 2.42
C VAL A 116 13.84 -12.93 3.68
N PHE A 117 12.54 -13.18 3.83
CA PHE A 117 11.99 -13.84 5.02
C PHE A 117 11.69 -15.32 4.84
N ARG A 118 11.66 -15.80 3.60
CA ARG A 118 11.27 -17.17 3.27
C ARG A 118 12.45 -18.06 2.93
N THR A 119 13.62 -17.48 2.72
CA THR A 119 14.85 -18.21 2.39
C THR A 119 15.96 -17.93 3.40
N PHE A 120 17.00 -18.75 3.34
CA PHE A 120 18.18 -18.69 4.21
C PHE A 120 19.46 -18.82 3.36
N GLY A 121 20.60 -18.40 3.93
CA GLY A 121 21.90 -18.53 3.26
C GLY A 121 22.03 -17.62 2.02
N GLU A 122 22.63 -18.14 0.95
CA GLU A 122 22.95 -17.37 -0.26
C GLU A 122 21.72 -16.78 -0.96
N GLU A 123 20.60 -17.52 -0.96
CA GLU A 123 19.34 -17.05 -1.56
C GLU A 123 18.77 -15.85 -0.79
N GLN A 124 18.88 -15.86 0.53
CA GLN A 124 18.44 -14.75 1.37
C GLN A 124 19.31 -13.51 1.13
N GLU A 125 20.62 -13.70 1.03
CA GLU A 125 21.56 -12.61 0.78
C GLU A 125 21.35 -11.97 -0.59
N LYS A 126 21.07 -12.79 -1.61
CA LYS A 126 20.66 -12.31 -2.93
C LYS A 126 19.37 -11.49 -2.86
N ALA A 127 18.35 -12.01 -2.18
CA ALA A 127 17.07 -11.32 -2.01
C ALA A 127 17.22 -9.97 -1.29
N LYS A 128 18.09 -9.88 -0.27
CA LYS A 128 18.42 -8.63 0.42
C LYS A 128 19.04 -7.61 -0.52
N LYS A 129 20.04 -8.02 -1.30
CA LYS A 129 20.70 -7.14 -2.29
C LYS A 129 19.73 -6.61 -3.32
N GLU A 130 18.86 -7.48 -3.85
CA GLU A 130 17.82 -7.09 -4.81
C GLU A 130 16.79 -6.12 -4.20
N SER A 131 16.39 -6.36 -2.94
CA SER A 131 15.46 -5.49 -2.20
C SER A 131 16.07 -4.11 -1.94
N VAL A 132 17.32 -4.06 -1.50
CA VAL A 132 18.05 -2.81 -1.25
C VAL A 132 18.24 -2.02 -2.55
N GLU A 133 18.63 -2.68 -3.64
CA GLU A 133 18.77 -2.03 -4.94
C GLU A 133 17.42 -1.47 -5.45
N MET A 134 16.33 -2.22 -5.28
CA MET A 134 14.99 -1.74 -5.63
C MET A 134 14.63 -0.48 -4.84
N LEU A 135 14.79 -0.50 -3.51
CA LEU A 135 14.48 0.65 -2.65
C LEU A 135 15.35 1.86 -3.00
N ARG A 136 16.65 1.64 -3.26
CA ARG A 136 17.59 2.68 -3.67
C ARG A 136 17.16 3.34 -4.98
N ARG A 137 16.75 2.57 -5.99
CA ARG A 137 16.28 3.11 -7.28
C ARG A 137 15.03 3.95 -7.15
N ILE A 138 14.09 3.50 -6.32
CA ILE A 138 12.85 4.23 -6.05
C ILE A 138 13.16 5.54 -5.31
N GLU A 139 14.07 5.47 -4.33
CA GLU A 139 14.52 6.66 -3.62
C GLU A 139 15.19 7.68 -4.56
N GLU A 140 16.10 7.24 -5.44
CA GLU A 140 16.74 8.12 -6.42
C GLU A 140 15.71 8.85 -7.28
N PHE A 141 14.72 8.12 -7.80
CA PHE A 141 13.62 8.70 -8.58
C PHE A 141 12.82 9.73 -7.79
N CYS A 142 12.47 9.42 -6.55
CA CYS A 142 11.70 10.32 -5.72
C CYS A 142 12.50 11.54 -5.28
N VAL A 143 13.80 11.39 -4.99
CA VAL A 143 14.70 12.52 -4.70
C VAL A 143 14.85 13.42 -5.91
N GLU A 144 14.97 12.88 -7.13
CA GLU A 144 14.96 13.68 -8.36
C GLU A 144 13.65 14.48 -8.51
N LYS A 145 12.51 13.86 -8.22
CA LYS A 145 11.20 14.51 -8.20
C LYS A 145 11.06 15.57 -7.09
N ILE A 146 11.62 15.35 -5.90
CA ILE A 146 11.56 16.26 -4.73
C ILE A 146 12.54 17.42 -4.87
N ASN A 147 13.74 17.21 -5.40
CA ASN A 147 14.73 18.28 -5.59
C ASN A 147 14.24 19.34 -6.58
N ASN A 148 13.33 18.96 -7.48
CA ASN A 148 12.64 19.88 -8.37
C ASN A 148 11.39 20.54 -7.75
N ASN A 149 10.94 20.11 -6.56
CA ASN A 149 9.82 20.69 -5.81
C ASN A 149 9.89 20.35 -4.30
N THR A 150 10.32 21.31 -3.48
CA THR A 150 10.64 21.15 -2.04
C THR A 150 9.44 20.82 -1.13
N ASN A 151 8.20 20.81 -1.65
CA ASN A 151 6.99 20.49 -0.87
C ASN A 151 6.55 19.02 -0.94
N ASN A 152 7.19 18.20 -1.77
CA ASN A 152 6.83 16.79 -1.94
C ASN A 152 7.12 15.99 -0.65
N LYS A 153 6.10 15.30 -0.12
CA LYS A 153 6.13 14.56 1.16
C LYS A 153 6.07 13.03 0.99
N PHE A 154 5.68 12.57 -0.20
CA PHE A 154 5.41 11.19 -0.57
C PHE A 154 6.09 10.83 -1.90
N PHE A 155 6.19 9.54 -2.22
CA PHE A 155 6.84 9.04 -3.42
C PHE A 155 6.15 9.55 -4.70
N GLY A 156 4.83 9.79 -4.64
CA GLY A 156 4.03 10.37 -5.73
C GLY A 156 3.87 11.90 -5.72
N GLY A 157 4.37 12.63 -4.72
CA GLY A 157 4.23 14.09 -4.62
C GLY A 157 3.88 14.62 -3.22
N GLU A 158 2.98 15.61 -3.14
CA GLU A 158 2.55 16.22 -1.86
C GLU A 158 1.55 15.36 -1.06
N GLU A 159 0.80 14.49 -1.75
CA GLU A 159 -0.21 13.59 -1.19
C GLU A 159 0.13 12.12 -1.48
N ILE A 160 -0.51 11.19 -0.76
CA ILE A 160 -0.33 9.75 -0.95
C ILE A 160 -0.85 9.35 -2.34
N GLY A 161 0.03 8.83 -3.19
CA GLY A 161 -0.30 8.36 -4.53
C GLY A 161 -0.31 6.84 -4.65
N ILE A 162 -0.63 6.36 -5.86
CA ILE A 162 -0.67 4.93 -6.18
C ILE A 162 0.68 4.23 -5.99
N LEU A 163 1.80 4.93 -6.21
CA LEU A 163 3.14 4.41 -5.98
C LEU A 163 3.41 4.18 -4.49
N ASP A 164 2.98 5.11 -3.64
CA ASP A 164 3.04 4.98 -2.18
C ASP A 164 2.22 3.78 -1.70
N ILE A 165 1.03 3.58 -2.28
CA ILE A 165 0.17 2.43 -1.95
C ILE A 165 0.85 1.12 -2.38
N ALA A 166 1.37 1.05 -3.61
CA ALA A 166 2.04 -0.13 -4.13
C ALA A 166 3.25 -0.51 -3.26
N LEU A 167 4.13 0.44 -2.97
CA LEU A 167 5.32 0.22 -2.16
C LEU A 167 4.97 -0.05 -0.69
N GLY A 168 4.13 0.80 -0.09
CA GLY A 168 3.74 0.71 1.31
C GLY A 168 3.04 -0.60 1.64
N GLY A 169 2.20 -1.12 0.73
CA GLY A 169 1.59 -2.43 0.89
C GLY A 169 2.64 -3.52 1.13
N MET A 170 3.75 -3.50 0.38
CA MET A 170 4.84 -4.47 0.51
C MET A 170 5.65 -4.32 1.82
N ILE A 171 5.56 -3.16 2.48
CA ILE A 171 6.39 -2.78 3.64
C ILE A 171 5.59 -2.78 4.96
N VAL A 172 4.31 -2.42 5.02
CA VAL A 172 3.63 -2.14 6.31
C VAL A 172 3.36 -3.38 7.18
N GLU A 173 3.31 -4.58 6.60
CA GLU A 173 3.27 -5.81 7.41
C GLU A 173 4.59 -6.10 8.15
N TRP A 174 5.60 -5.24 8.01
CA TRP A 174 6.92 -5.37 8.62
C TRP A 174 7.07 -4.85 10.06
N GLN A 175 6.05 -4.29 10.72
CA GLN A 175 6.27 -3.74 12.08
C GLN A 175 6.81 -4.76 13.13
N PRO A 176 6.48 -6.06 13.05
CA PRO A 176 7.14 -7.05 13.92
C PRO A 176 8.59 -7.38 13.51
N THR A 177 8.99 -7.16 12.25
CA THR A 177 10.23 -7.68 11.64
C THR A 177 11.30 -6.64 11.31
N THR A 178 11.00 -5.33 11.31
CA THR A 178 12.05 -4.29 11.24
C THR A 178 13.03 -4.34 12.42
N LYS A 179 12.64 -4.93 13.56
CA LYS A 179 13.55 -5.26 14.66
C LYS A 179 14.61 -6.31 14.30
N ALA A 180 14.40 -7.09 13.24
CA ALA A 180 15.34 -8.12 12.77
C ALA A 180 16.34 -7.59 11.72
N MET A 181 16.09 -6.40 11.14
CA MET A 181 17.08 -5.70 10.32
C MET A 181 17.94 -4.82 11.21
N THR A 182 19.23 -5.13 11.33
CA THR A 182 20.19 -4.37 12.14
C THR A 182 20.46 -2.96 11.60
N THR A 183 19.98 -2.64 10.40
CA THR A 183 20.10 -1.34 9.76
C THR A 183 18.77 -0.98 9.08
N PRO A 184 18.16 0.18 9.39
CA PRO A 184 16.99 0.65 8.66
C PRO A 184 17.37 0.88 7.18
N PRO A 185 16.44 0.66 6.23
CA PRO A 185 16.68 1.00 4.84
C PRO A 185 16.98 2.50 4.72
N PRO A 186 17.88 2.93 3.82
CA PRO A 186 18.42 4.29 3.76
C PRO A 186 17.43 5.32 3.21
N THR A 187 16.12 5.04 3.24
CA THR A 187 15.13 5.84 2.53
C THR A 187 14.72 7.07 3.33
N ARG A 188 14.98 8.27 2.79
CA ARG A 188 14.52 9.57 3.32
C ARG A 188 13.01 9.83 3.20
N LEU A 189 12.25 8.85 2.71
CA LEU A 189 10.86 9.00 2.27
C LEU A 189 9.88 8.40 3.27
N ARG A 190 8.72 9.05 3.43
CA ARG A 190 7.68 8.64 4.37
C ARG A 190 6.92 7.44 3.83
N VAL A 191 7.03 6.30 4.51
CA VAL A 191 6.11 5.16 4.32
C VAL A 191 4.92 5.35 5.25
N PHE A 192 3.71 5.29 4.70
CA PHE A 192 2.46 5.49 5.44
C PHE A 192 2.11 4.25 6.28
N ASP A 193 1.91 4.42 7.59
CA ASP A 193 1.29 3.41 8.44
C ASP A 193 -0.23 3.64 8.46
N GLY A 194 -0.98 2.64 7.95
CA GLY A 194 -2.43 2.68 7.87
C GLY A 194 -3.17 2.72 9.21
N ALA A 195 -2.47 2.54 10.35
CA ALA A 195 -3.09 2.45 11.66
C ALA A 195 -3.44 3.80 12.33
N SER A 196 -2.87 4.93 11.89
CA SER A 196 -3.01 6.19 12.63
C SER A 196 -3.33 7.43 11.79
N TYR A 197 -3.33 7.36 10.46
CA TYR A 197 -3.45 8.53 9.56
C TYR A 197 -2.46 9.68 9.86
N THR A 198 -1.48 9.46 10.74
CA THR A 198 -0.53 10.46 11.19
C THR A 198 0.83 9.82 11.42
N THR A 199 1.85 10.53 10.92
CA THR A 199 3.29 10.29 11.06
C THR A 199 3.91 9.39 9.99
N GLY A 200 4.75 10.04 9.16
CA GLY A 200 5.72 9.36 8.33
C GLY A 200 7.01 9.18 9.11
N PHE A 201 7.73 8.11 8.81
CA PHE A 201 9.01 7.79 9.41
C PHE A 201 10.09 8.74 8.87
N TRP A 202 10.95 9.22 9.78
CA TRP A 202 12.19 9.91 9.47
C TRP A 202 13.33 8.92 9.67
N VAL A 203 14.22 8.81 8.70
CA VAL A 203 15.52 8.15 8.89
C VAL A 203 16.55 9.26 8.78
N ASP A 204 16.95 9.83 9.92
CA ASP A 204 18.12 10.70 9.99
C ASP A 204 19.24 9.94 10.70
N GLU A 205 20.46 10.10 10.19
CA GLU A 205 21.65 9.30 10.53
C GLU A 205 22.21 9.58 11.92
N ALA A 206 21.55 10.38 12.76
CA ALA A 206 22.04 10.70 14.08
C ALA A 206 20.92 10.92 15.09
N SER A 207 20.98 10.13 16.18
CA SER A 207 20.45 10.45 17.51
C SER A 207 18.98 10.09 17.79
N CYS A 208 18.81 9.15 18.72
CA CYS A 208 17.70 9.02 19.69
C CYS A 208 16.25 9.11 19.19
N PHE A 209 15.55 7.97 19.27
CA PHE A 209 14.09 7.89 19.28
C PHE A 209 13.49 8.76 20.39
N VAL A 210 12.81 9.85 20.04
CA VAL A 210 11.89 10.54 20.95
C VAL A 210 10.47 10.38 20.41
N PHE A 211 9.66 9.64 21.16
CA PHE A 211 8.21 9.58 20.99
C PHE A 211 7.59 10.79 21.69
N GLU A 212 6.79 11.59 20.99
CA GLU A 212 5.86 12.51 21.64
C GLU A 212 4.42 12.09 21.29
N VAL A 213 3.77 11.44 22.25
CA VAL A 213 2.37 11.00 22.16
C VAL A 213 1.49 12.21 22.48
N GLY A 214 1.04 12.92 21.44
CA GLY A 214 0.06 14.00 21.57
C GLY A 214 -1.37 13.49 21.76
N ALA A 215 -1.65 12.76 22.84
CA ALA A 215 -3.02 12.41 23.23
C ALA A 215 -3.58 13.47 24.20
N ARG A 216 -4.43 14.39 23.71
CA ARG A 216 -5.42 15.06 24.58
C ARG A 216 -6.76 14.35 24.45
N CYS A 217 -6.92 13.30 25.26
CA CYS A 217 -8.23 12.76 25.59
C CYS A 217 -8.77 13.55 26.79
N SER A 218 -9.68 14.50 26.56
CA SER A 218 -10.40 15.19 27.62
C SER A 218 -11.46 14.25 28.20
N ARG A 219 -11.17 13.67 29.37
CA ARG A 219 -12.18 13.01 30.21
C ARG A 219 -13.24 14.06 30.60
N HIS A 220 -14.46 13.91 30.11
CA HIS A 220 -15.61 14.50 30.78
C HIS A 220 -15.97 13.64 32.00
N ARG A 221 -16.08 14.35 33.11
CA ARG A 221 -16.43 13.88 34.46
C ARG A 221 -17.95 13.79 34.54
N ILE A 222 -18.48 12.63 34.93
CA ILE A 222 -19.56 12.47 35.93
C ILE A 222 -19.22 11.22 36.72
#